data_AF-A0A5B7V959-F1
#
_entry.id   AF-A0A5B7V959-F1
#
_cell.length_a   1.000
_cell.length_b   1.000
_cell.length_c   1.000
_cell.angle_alpha   90.00
_cell.angle_beta   90.00
_cell.angle_gamma   90.00
#
_symmetry.space_group_name_H-M   'P 1'
#
loop_
_entity.id
_entity.type
_entity.pdbx_description
1 polymer ?
#
loop_
_entity_poly.entity_id
_entity_poly.type
_entity_poly.pdbx_seq_one_letter_code
_entity_poly.pdbx_strand_id
1 'polypeptide(L)'
;MAVIGNVAASRYHELVASSLRQVEVESAAQWALGDAALEIEPIREWGGHLRIGEGGQRVEDSLKYFAEDVGLSAATVRTYRWVAAKWPAEHRVAGVSWEVHKILASADEPFEVIAHPPLNERTGRYSWDGDAAKRAVGWKTSTPVTVEEKVEAVTELVQDEAVACRVAVDLLKRREVVFVAMRDGDARYMVNEAQFEQAEADDEFDEEFQDVLAADELGGGEGQERFDDPATVVRHWHRQMEFVDLIAVCQGFIAGATRLVPKLRGQEFTERQHGQVGSVLEKLRATADWIETAVATGQTDLDEALAALLRGE
;
A
#
# COMPACT_ATOMS: atom_id res chain seq x y z
N MET A 1 -13.90 -22.11 32.66
CA MET A 1 -14.54 -20.78 32.72
C MET A 1 -13.71 -19.84 31.88
N ALA A 2 -14.33 -19.01 31.02
CA ALA A 2 -13.57 -18.04 30.23
C ALA A 2 -12.88 -17.04 31.18
N VAL A 3 -11.58 -16.84 30.98
CA VAL A 3 -10.73 -15.93 31.76
C VAL A 3 -10.31 -14.81 30.81
N ILE A 4 -10.35 -13.57 31.27
CA ILE A 4 -9.84 -12.40 30.55
C ILE A 4 -8.63 -11.89 31.34
N GLY A 5 -7.43 -12.08 30.78
CA GLY A 5 -6.19 -11.87 31.52
C GLY A 5 -6.10 -12.79 32.75
N ASN A 6 -5.97 -12.20 33.94
CA ASN A 6 -5.86 -12.93 35.21
C ASN A 6 -7.20 -13.05 35.98
N VAL A 7 -8.32 -12.57 35.42
CA VAL A 7 -9.62 -12.55 36.11
C VAL A 7 -10.67 -13.36 35.35
N ALA A 8 -11.59 -13.97 36.09
CA ALA A 8 -12.75 -14.61 35.49
C ALA A 8 -13.60 -13.60 34.71
N ALA A 9 -14.23 -14.03 33.62
CA ALA A 9 -15.04 -13.14 32.77
C ALA A 9 -16.16 -12.39 33.54
N SER A 10 -16.79 -13.04 34.52
CA SER A 10 -17.78 -12.39 35.41
C SER A 10 -17.17 -11.24 36.21
N ARG A 11 -15.99 -11.48 36.81
CA ARG A 11 -15.25 -10.45 37.57
C ARG A 11 -14.78 -9.32 36.67
N TYR A 12 -14.35 -9.61 35.45
CA TYR A 12 -13.99 -8.59 34.46
C TYR A 12 -15.18 -7.65 34.18
N HIS A 13 -16.38 -8.19 33.97
CA HIS A 13 -17.57 -7.35 33.73
C HIS A 13 -17.95 -6.48 34.95
N GLU A 14 -17.80 -6.99 36.17
CA GLU A 14 -17.99 -6.18 37.39
C GLU A 14 -16.97 -5.03 37.47
N LEU A 15 -15.70 -5.31 37.16
CA LEU A 15 -14.64 -4.30 37.14
C LEU A 15 -14.95 -3.24 36.09
N VAL A 16 -15.32 -3.64 34.87
CA VAL A 16 -15.73 -2.71 33.81
C VAL A 16 -16.89 -1.84 34.26
N ALA A 17 -17.95 -2.42 34.83
CA ALA A 17 -19.10 -1.65 35.32
C ALA A 17 -18.70 -0.65 36.42
N SER A 18 -17.73 -1.00 37.28
CA SER A 18 -17.20 -0.08 38.28
C SER A 18 -16.34 1.02 37.70
N SER A 19 -15.49 0.70 36.72
CA SER A 19 -14.61 1.66 36.05
C SER A 19 -15.40 2.63 35.17
N LEU A 20 -16.51 2.21 34.56
CA LEU A 20 -17.37 3.12 33.79
C LEU A 20 -17.89 4.27 34.65
N ARG A 21 -18.28 4.01 35.91
CA ARG A 21 -18.67 5.07 36.85
C ARG A 21 -17.51 6.02 37.18
N GLN A 22 -16.28 5.53 37.22
CA GLN A 22 -15.11 6.38 37.44
C GLN A 22 -14.84 7.27 36.22
N VAL A 23 -15.00 6.73 35.01
CA VAL A 23 -14.87 7.49 33.76
C VAL A 23 -15.94 8.58 33.65
N GLU A 24 -17.17 8.33 34.13
CA GLU A 24 -18.22 9.35 34.20
C GLU A 24 -17.82 10.52 35.12
N VAL A 25 -17.28 10.22 36.31
CA VAL A 25 -16.80 11.23 37.25
C VAL A 25 -15.63 12.01 36.66
N GLU A 26 -14.67 11.32 36.03
CA GLU A 26 -13.53 11.95 35.36
C GLU A 26 -14.00 12.86 34.22
N SER A 27 -14.90 12.38 33.37
CA SER A 27 -15.47 13.16 32.26
C SER A 27 -16.19 14.41 32.78
N ALA A 28 -16.96 14.29 33.87
CA ALA A 28 -17.62 15.43 34.50
C ALA A 28 -16.62 16.47 35.03
N ALA A 29 -15.52 16.04 35.63
CA ALA A 29 -14.46 16.93 36.07
C ALA A 29 -13.78 17.65 34.89
N GLN A 30 -13.50 16.92 33.81
CA GLN A 30 -12.92 17.47 32.58
C GLN A 30 -13.84 18.52 31.93
N TRP A 31 -15.14 18.25 31.87
CA TRP A 31 -16.13 19.22 31.42
C TRP A 31 -16.17 20.48 32.30
N ALA A 32 -16.26 20.31 33.63
CA ALA A 32 -16.32 21.44 34.55
C ALA A 32 -15.08 22.34 34.48
N LEU A 33 -13.89 21.74 34.35
CA LEU A 33 -12.64 22.47 34.16
C LEU A 33 -12.57 23.18 32.81
N GLY A 34 -13.08 22.55 31.75
CA GLY A 34 -13.19 23.17 30.42
C GLY A 34 -14.15 24.35 30.39
N ASP A 35 -15.32 24.20 31.04
CA ASP A 35 -16.33 25.26 31.16
C ASP A 35 -15.81 26.44 31.97
N ALA A 36 -15.15 26.19 33.10
CA ALA A 36 -14.48 27.24 33.88
C ALA A 36 -13.39 27.96 33.05
N ALA A 37 -12.61 27.22 32.27
CA ALA A 37 -11.60 27.81 31.40
C ALA A 37 -12.21 28.65 30.26
N LEU A 38 -13.42 28.33 29.79
CA LEU A 38 -14.17 29.14 28.83
C LEU A 38 -14.77 30.39 29.44
N GLU A 39 -15.25 30.30 30.68
CA GLU A 39 -15.74 31.46 31.44
C GLU A 39 -14.61 32.46 31.70
N ILE A 40 -13.42 31.97 32.05
CA ILE A 40 -12.23 32.81 32.25
C ILE A 40 -11.80 33.49 30.94
N GLU A 41 -11.72 32.73 29.85
CA GLU A 41 -11.26 33.26 28.57
C GLU A 41 -11.96 32.56 27.38
N PRO A 42 -13.03 33.17 26.82
CA PRO A 42 -13.77 32.62 25.69
C PRO A 42 -12.91 32.41 24.44
N ILE A 43 -13.30 31.47 23.57
CA ILE A 43 -12.63 31.29 22.27
C ILE A 43 -12.91 32.50 21.39
N ARG A 44 -11.85 33.20 20.98
CA ARG A 44 -11.89 34.32 20.04
C ARG A 44 -11.79 33.78 18.61
N GLU A 45 -12.59 34.31 17.69
CA GLU A 45 -12.48 33.99 16.27
C GLU A 45 -11.09 34.36 15.74
N TRP A 46 -10.50 33.47 14.95
CA TRP A 46 -9.15 33.63 14.40
C TRP A 46 -9.17 34.72 13.33
N GLY A 47 -8.76 35.95 13.69
CA GLY A 47 -8.61 37.04 12.73
C GLY A 47 -8.88 38.41 13.35
N GLY A 48 -7.80 39.12 13.70
CA GLY A 48 -7.88 40.53 14.05
C GLY A 48 -6.88 40.90 15.13
N HIS A 49 -5.89 41.70 14.74
CA HIS A 49 -4.98 42.40 15.65
C HIS A 49 -5.75 43.43 16.50
N LEU A 50 -6.54 42.97 17.46
CA LEU A 50 -7.13 43.85 18.46
C LEU A 50 -6.06 44.14 19.51
N ARG A 51 -5.79 45.44 19.66
CA ARG A 51 -4.83 45.98 20.61
C ARG A 51 -5.09 45.40 21.99
N ILE A 52 -4.01 44.91 22.61
CA ILE A 52 -3.91 44.63 24.03
C ILE A 52 -4.69 45.72 24.77
N GLY A 53 -5.82 45.38 25.42
CA GLY A 53 -6.55 46.31 26.26
C GLY A 53 -5.60 46.86 27.33
N GLU A 54 -5.76 48.13 27.71
CA GLU A 54 -4.94 48.84 28.71
C GLU A 54 -4.96 48.09 30.06
N GLY A 55 -4.12 47.07 30.19
CA GLY A 55 -4.12 46.10 31.30
C GLY A 55 -3.60 44.71 30.89
N GLY A 56 -2.72 44.65 29.88
CA GLY A 56 -2.43 43.49 29.04
C GLY A 56 -2.00 42.19 29.71
N GLN A 57 -2.97 41.40 30.13
CA GLN A 57 -2.78 39.96 30.37
C GLN A 57 -3.10 39.22 29.07
N ARG A 58 -2.15 38.42 28.56
CA ARG A 58 -2.41 37.63 27.35
C ARG A 58 -3.40 36.52 27.72
N VAL A 59 -4.24 36.10 26.77
CA VAL A 59 -5.10 34.90 26.85
C VAL A 59 -4.33 33.70 27.43
N GLU A 60 -3.06 33.58 27.05
CA GLU A 60 -2.16 32.54 27.52
C GLU A 60 -1.76 32.69 29.00
N ASP A 61 -1.62 33.93 29.49
CA ASP A 61 -1.24 34.22 30.88
C ASP A 61 -2.39 33.86 31.83
N SER A 62 -3.63 34.27 31.49
CA SER A 62 -4.82 33.98 32.31
C SER A 62 -5.06 32.48 32.47
N LEU A 63 -4.95 31.72 31.36
CA LEU A 63 -5.07 30.25 31.41
C LEU A 63 -3.91 29.58 32.13
N LYS A 64 -2.71 30.17 32.08
CA LYS A 64 -1.55 29.66 32.80
C LYS A 64 -1.74 29.80 34.31
N TYR A 65 -2.20 30.95 34.80
CA TYR A 65 -2.53 31.12 36.22
C TYR A 65 -3.58 30.13 36.69
N PHE A 66 -4.68 29.97 35.93
CA PHE A 66 -5.71 28.97 36.25
C PHE A 66 -5.15 27.53 36.27
N ALA A 67 -4.28 27.19 35.31
CA ALA A 67 -3.66 25.87 35.27
C ALA A 67 -2.75 25.62 36.49
N GLU A 68 -1.95 26.62 36.89
CA GLU A 68 -1.10 26.57 38.08
C GLU A 68 -1.92 26.41 39.37
N ASP A 69 -3.02 27.15 39.52
CA ASP A 69 -3.88 27.10 40.71
C ASP A 69 -4.62 25.76 40.85
N VAL A 70 -5.03 25.15 39.74
CA VAL A 70 -5.71 23.85 39.72
C VAL A 70 -4.70 22.67 39.74
N GLY A 71 -3.41 22.94 39.47
CA GLY A 71 -2.36 21.94 39.42
C GLY A 71 -2.33 21.12 38.13
N LEU A 72 -2.82 21.67 37.02
CA LEU A 72 -2.79 21.06 35.69
C LEU A 72 -1.81 21.77 34.75
N SER A 73 -1.46 21.12 33.64
CA SER A 73 -0.68 21.80 32.62
C SER A 73 -1.55 22.81 31.84
N ALA A 74 -0.97 23.94 31.45
CA ALA A 74 -1.66 24.91 30.61
C ALA A 74 -2.12 24.30 29.27
N ALA A 75 -1.39 23.30 28.75
CA ALA A 75 -1.79 22.55 27.55
C ALA A 75 -3.08 21.74 27.81
N THR A 76 -3.17 21.04 28.94
CA THR A 76 -4.36 20.27 29.34
C THR A 76 -5.58 21.17 29.47
N VAL A 77 -5.44 22.30 30.16
CA VAL A 77 -6.53 23.29 30.32
C VAL A 77 -6.99 23.83 28.97
N ARG A 78 -6.06 24.13 28.04
CA ARG A 78 -6.40 24.56 26.68
C ARG A 78 -7.18 23.49 25.93
N THR A 79 -6.80 22.21 26.05
CA THR A 79 -7.54 21.11 25.44
C THR A 79 -8.95 21.01 26.03
N TYR A 80 -9.09 21.05 27.36
CA TYR A 80 -10.41 21.00 28.01
C TYR A 80 -11.30 22.16 27.57
N ARG A 81 -10.75 23.37 27.53
CA ARG A 81 -11.41 24.57 27.03
C ARG A 81 -11.88 24.40 25.59
N TRP A 82 -11.01 23.91 24.71
CA TRP A 82 -11.32 23.74 23.30
C TRP A 82 -12.44 22.70 23.07
N VAL A 83 -12.38 21.56 23.75
CA VAL A 83 -13.43 20.54 23.66
C VAL A 83 -14.75 21.05 24.22
N ALA A 84 -14.73 21.75 25.37
CA ALA A 84 -15.93 22.37 25.94
C ALA A 84 -16.58 23.40 25.01
N ALA A 85 -15.79 24.14 24.22
CA ALA A 85 -16.33 25.13 23.28
C ALA A 85 -16.99 24.46 22.07
N LYS A 86 -16.42 23.34 21.62
CA LYS A 86 -16.98 22.53 20.55
C LYS A 86 -18.23 21.76 20.98
N TRP A 87 -18.36 21.49 22.27
CA TRP A 87 -19.47 20.73 22.85
C TRP A 87 -20.19 21.54 23.94
N PRO A 88 -21.12 22.43 23.55
CA PRO A 88 -22.04 23.07 24.49
C PRO A 88 -22.77 22.04 25.35
N ALA A 89 -23.18 22.42 26.56
CA ALA A 89 -23.77 21.51 27.53
C ALA A 89 -24.98 20.72 26.98
N GLU A 90 -25.77 21.34 26.10
CA GLU A 90 -26.92 20.72 25.43
C GLU A 90 -26.56 19.62 24.40
N HIS A 91 -25.33 19.63 23.85
CA HIS A 91 -24.89 18.69 22.82
C HIS A 91 -24.04 17.54 23.39
N ARG A 92 -23.77 17.52 24.70
CA ARG A 92 -22.99 16.47 25.37
C ARG A 92 -23.86 15.23 25.56
N VAL A 93 -23.40 14.08 25.04
CA VAL A 93 -24.15 12.83 25.11
C VAL A 93 -23.80 12.07 26.38
N ALA A 94 -24.80 11.83 27.23
CA ALA A 94 -24.64 11.03 28.43
C ALA A 94 -24.25 9.58 28.11
N GLY A 95 -23.31 9.01 28.87
CA GLY A 95 -22.78 7.67 28.63
C GLY A 95 -21.66 7.58 27.59
N VAL A 96 -21.33 8.69 26.91
CA VAL A 96 -20.16 8.78 26.04
C VAL A 96 -19.04 9.51 26.79
N SER A 97 -17.85 8.91 26.82
CA SER A 97 -16.68 9.49 27.52
C SER A 97 -16.23 10.82 26.91
N TRP A 98 -15.58 11.66 27.72
CA TRP A 98 -14.99 12.91 27.25
C TRP A 98 -13.94 12.71 26.14
N GLU A 99 -13.13 11.64 26.19
CA GLU A 99 -12.14 11.35 25.13
C GLU A 99 -12.78 11.10 23.77
N VAL A 100 -13.95 10.45 23.71
CA VAL A 100 -14.70 10.30 22.45
C VAL A 100 -15.15 11.67 21.94
N HIS A 101 -15.69 12.52 22.81
CA HIS A 101 -16.08 13.88 22.42
C HIS A 101 -14.88 14.70 21.93
N LYS A 102 -13.71 14.55 22.56
CA LYS A 102 -12.47 15.20 22.13
C LYS A 102 -12.03 14.76 20.74
N ILE A 103 -12.10 13.47 20.42
CA ILE A 103 -11.76 12.95 19.10
C ILE A 103 -12.77 13.48 18.06
N LEU A 104 -14.08 13.33 18.36
CA LEU A 104 -15.15 13.77 17.46
C LEU A 104 -15.22 15.29 17.31
N ALA A 105 -14.64 16.08 18.21
CA ALA A 105 -14.58 17.54 18.09
C ALA A 105 -13.82 18.03 16.84
N SER A 106 -13.00 17.16 16.23
CA SER A 106 -12.31 17.40 14.96
C SER A 106 -13.09 16.97 13.73
N ALA A 107 -14.28 16.37 13.87
CA ALA A 107 -15.18 16.07 12.76
C ALA A 107 -15.76 17.35 12.14
N ASP A 108 -16.18 17.27 10.87
CA ASP A 108 -16.87 18.37 10.20
C ASP A 108 -18.23 18.67 10.85
N GLU A 109 -19.02 17.61 11.11
CA GLU A 109 -20.36 17.68 11.74
C GLU A 109 -20.39 16.86 13.04
N PRO A 110 -19.75 17.34 14.12
CA PRO A 110 -19.53 16.56 15.35
C PRO A 110 -20.84 16.10 16.00
N PHE A 111 -21.87 16.95 15.99
CA PHE A 111 -23.16 16.69 16.64
C PHE A 111 -23.97 15.59 15.95
N GLU A 112 -23.92 15.53 14.62
CA GLU A 112 -24.60 14.46 13.87
C GLU A 112 -23.87 13.14 14.02
N VAL A 113 -22.54 13.17 14.00
CA VAL A 113 -21.72 11.97 14.12
C VAL A 113 -21.98 11.29 15.47
N ILE A 114 -21.86 12.01 16.59
CA ILE A 114 -22.01 11.39 17.92
C ILE A 114 -23.38 10.77 18.16
N ALA A 115 -24.42 11.27 17.50
CA ALA A 115 -25.79 10.75 17.59
C ALA A 115 -25.96 9.35 16.96
N HIS A 116 -25.02 8.93 16.10
CA HIS A 116 -25.06 7.67 15.37
C HIS A 116 -23.90 6.74 15.80
N PRO A 117 -23.96 6.15 17.01
CA PRO A 117 -22.90 5.26 17.46
C PRO A 117 -22.79 4.01 16.57
N PRO A 118 -21.58 3.60 16.16
CA PRO A 118 -21.39 2.40 15.35
C PRO A 118 -21.56 1.11 16.18
N LEU A 119 -21.76 0.00 15.47
CA LEU A 119 -21.84 -1.32 16.10
C LEU A 119 -20.46 -1.76 16.59
N ASN A 120 -20.34 -2.00 17.89
CA ASN A 120 -19.13 -2.54 18.49
C ASN A 120 -19.13 -4.07 18.35
N GLU A 121 -18.29 -4.63 17.49
CA GLU A 121 -18.23 -6.07 17.19
C GLU A 121 -17.97 -6.94 18.43
N ARG A 122 -17.21 -6.43 19.41
CA ARG A 122 -16.89 -7.17 20.64
C ARG A 122 -18.09 -7.31 21.56
N THR A 123 -18.93 -6.29 21.63
CA THR A 123 -20.08 -6.25 22.57
C THR A 123 -21.43 -6.51 21.89
N GLY A 124 -21.49 -6.41 20.56
CA GLY A 124 -22.71 -6.51 19.76
C GLY A 124 -23.69 -5.35 19.99
N ARG A 125 -23.24 -4.24 20.59
CA ARG A 125 -24.07 -3.07 20.91
C ARG A 125 -23.62 -1.85 20.13
N TYR A 126 -24.56 -0.96 19.83
CA TYR A 126 -24.25 0.35 19.28
C TYR A 126 -23.68 1.23 20.39
N SER A 127 -22.38 1.46 20.37
CA SER A 127 -21.67 2.21 21.40
C SER A 127 -20.37 2.78 20.86
N TRP A 128 -20.06 4.01 21.26
CA TRP A 128 -18.77 4.62 20.98
C TRP A 128 -17.66 3.98 21.83
N ASP A 129 -16.57 3.61 21.15
CA ASP A 129 -15.27 3.38 21.77
C ASP A 129 -14.22 4.31 21.14
N GLY A 130 -12.99 4.30 21.68
CA GLY A 130 -11.93 5.20 21.21
C GLY A 130 -11.55 4.96 19.74
N ASP A 131 -11.57 3.71 19.26
CA ASP A 131 -11.22 3.38 17.88
C ASP A 131 -12.38 3.69 16.92
N ALA A 132 -13.62 3.49 17.34
CA ALA A 132 -14.81 3.93 16.63
C ALA A 132 -14.81 5.44 16.41
N ALA A 133 -14.49 6.22 17.45
CA ALA A 133 -14.40 7.67 17.36
C ALA A 133 -13.31 8.10 16.37
N LYS A 134 -12.11 7.50 16.46
CA LYS A 134 -10.99 7.78 15.53
C LYS A 134 -11.37 7.45 14.09
N ARG A 135 -12.00 6.30 13.86
CA ARG A 135 -12.48 5.89 12.54
C ARG A 135 -13.47 6.90 11.94
N ALA A 136 -14.39 7.42 12.75
CA ALA A 136 -15.38 8.40 12.29
C ALA A 136 -14.75 9.72 11.82
N VAL A 137 -13.60 10.09 12.36
CA VAL A 137 -12.84 11.30 11.96
C VAL A 137 -11.71 11.01 10.98
N GLY A 138 -11.58 9.77 10.49
CA GLY A 138 -10.49 9.35 9.62
C GLY A 138 -9.11 9.33 10.30
N TRP A 139 -9.07 9.27 11.63
CA TRP A 139 -7.83 9.12 12.39
C TRP A 139 -7.44 7.65 12.46
N LYS A 140 -6.14 7.41 12.55
CA LYS A 140 -5.56 6.09 12.68
C LYS A 140 -6.08 5.35 13.92
N THR A 141 -6.66 4.17 13.72
CA THR A 141 -7.17 3.33 14.80
C THR A 141 -6.06 2.54 15.48
N SER A 142 -6.22 2.26 16.77
CA SER A 142 -5.26 1.43 17.52
C SER A 142 -5.46 -0.06 17.26
N THR A 143 -6.69 -0.46 16.97
CA THR A 143 -7.06 -1.82 16.57
C THR A 143 -7.70 -1.79 15.18
N PRO A 144 -6.95 -2.13 14.12
CA PRO A 144 -7.49 -2.13 12.76
C PRO A 144 -8.47 -3.31 12.58
N VAL A 145 -9.71 -3.01 12.22
CA VAL A 145 -10.79 -4.01 12.03
C VAL A 145 -11.09 -4.18 10.56
N THR A 146 -11.21 -3.09 9.81
CA THR A 146 -11.53 -3.12 8.38
C THR A 146 -10.34 -3.60 7.55
N VAL A 147 -10.59 -3.96 6.28
CA VAL A 147 -9.52 -4.38 5.37
C VAL A 147 -8.58 -3.21 5.11
N GLU A 148 -9.13 -2.02 4.87
CA GLU A 148 -8.38 -0.79 4.60
C GLU A 148 -7.48 -0.42 5.79
N GLU A 149 -8.00 -0.47 7.02
CA GLU A 149 -7.21 -0.19 8.23
C GLU A 149 -6.09 -1.21 8.43
N LYS A 150 -6.35 -2.48 8.10
CA LYS A 150 -5.32 -3.53 8.18
C LYS A 150 -4.26 -3.34 7.12
N VAL A 151 -4.63 -2.92 5.91
CA VAL A 151 -3.69 -2.58 4.85
C VAL A 151 -2.81 -1.41 5.30
N GLU A 152 -3.38 -0.32 5.80
CA GLU A 152 -2.63 0.83 6.31
C GLU A 152 -1.67 0.44 7.44
N ALA A 153 -2.14 -0.34 8.41
CA ALA A 153 -1.31 -0.83 9.51
C ALA A 153 -0.15 -1.73 9.03
N VAL A 154 -0.38 -2.56 8.01
CA VAL A 154 0.69 -3.36 7.38
C VAL A 154 1.68 -2.47 6.66
N THR A 155 1.20 -1.49 5.86
CA THR A 155 2.05 -0.54 5.12
C THR A 155 2.99 0.23 6.06
N GLU A 156 2.52 0.65 7.23
CA GLU A 156 3.38 1.29 8.23
C GLU A 156 4.41 0.33 8.84
N LEU A 157 4.06 -0.95 9.00
CA LEU A 157 4.99 -1.95 9.51
C LEU A 157 6.11 -2.27 8.50
N VAL A 158 5.83 -2.11 7.20
CA VAL A 158 6.77 -2.40 6.11
C VAL A 158 7.41 -1.13 5.51
N GLN A 159 7.65 -0.10 6.33
CA GLN A 159 8.40 1.10 5.91
C GLN A 159 9.85 0.79 5.51
N ASP A 160 10.44 -0.25 6.09
CA ASP A 160 11.75 -0.75 5.72
C ASP A 160 11.65 -1.55 4.40
N GLU A 161 12.39 -1.13 3.39
CA GLU A 161 12.36 -1.70 2.05
C GLU A 161 12.80 -3.17 2.03
N ALA A 162 13.78 -3.57 2.85
CA ALA A 162 14.21 -4.97 2.94
C ALA A 162 13.13 -5.84 3.58
N VAL A 163 12.38 -5.32 4.55
CA VAL A 163 11.21 -6.00 5.13
C VAL A 163 10.07 -6.05 4.11
N ALA A 164 9.79 -4.96 3.41
CA ALA A 164 8.75 -4.88 2.39
C ALA A 164 8.99 -5.90 1.26
N CYS A 165 10.22 -5.98 0.73
CA CYS A 165 10.59 -6.97 -0.29
C CYS A 165 10.37 -8.41 0.18
N ARG A 166 10.77 -8.75 1.41
CA ARG A 166 10.55 -10.11 1.96
C ARG A 166 9.07 -10.42 2.12
N VAL A 167 8.29 -9.48 2.65
CA VAL A 167 6.84 -9.62 2.79
C VAL A 167 6.17 -9.77 1.43
N ALA A 168 6.57 -8.99 0.42
CA ALA A 168 6.05 -9.09 -0.94
C ALA A 168 6.33 -10.48 -1.54
N VAL A 169 7.57 -10.98 -1.45
CA VAL A 169 7.93 -12.33 -1.91
C VAL A 169 7.11 -13.40 -1.20
N ASP A 170 6.94 -13.30 0.12
CA ASP A 170 6.16 -14.26 0.89
C ASP A 170 4.65 -14.21 0.56
N LEU A 171 4.11 -13.02 0.30
CA LEU A 171 2.73 -12.84 -0.16
C LEU A 171 2.52 -13.46 -1.55
N LEU A 172 3.47 -13.30 -2.48
CA LEU A 172 3.44 -13.90 -3.81
C LEU A 172 3.58 -15.43 -3.80
N LYS A 173 4.03 -16.06 -2.71
CA LYS A 173 3.95 -17.53 -2.57
C LYS A 173 2.50 -18.02 -2.48
N ARG A 174 1.53 -17.15 -2.16
CA ARG A 174 0.11 -17.48 -2.11
C ARG A 174 -0.52 -17.29 -3.49
N ARG A 175 -0.95 -18.39 -4.11
CA ARG A 175 -1.47 -18.42 -5.49
C ARG A 175 -2.59 -17.41 -5.79
N GLU A 176 -3.50 -17.19 -4.85
CA GLU A 176 -4.60 -16.23 -5.00
C GLU A 176 -4.12 -14.79 -5.03
N VAL A 177 -3.10 -14.45 -4.22
CA VAL A 177 -2.51 -13.10 -4.19
C VAL A 177 -1.84 -12.78 -5.53
N VAL A 178 -1.10 -13.73 -6.11
CA VAL A 178 -0.50 -13.58 -7.44
C VAL A 178 -1.56 -13.33 -8.50
N PHE A 179 -2.66 -14.10 -8.46
CA PHE A 179 -3.73 -13.95 -9.45
C PHE A 179 -4.42 -12.59 -9.37
N VAL A 180 -4.63 -12.07 -8.14
CA VAL A 180 -5.18 -10.72 -7.93
C VAL A 180 -4.19 -9.66 -8.38
N ALA A 181 -2.91 -9.76 -7.96
CA ALA A 181 -1.86 -8.81 -8.34
C ALA A 181 -1.65 -8.73 -9.86
N MET A 182 -1.68 -9.87 -10.56
CA MET A 182 -1.50 -9.92 -12.03
C MET A 182 -2.72 -9.43 -12.82
N ARG A 183 -3.88 -9.26 -12.16
CA ARG A 183 -5.08 -8.63 -12.75
C ARG A 183 -5.12 -7.13 -12.54
N ASP A 184 -4.41 -6.63 -11.53
CA ASP A 184 -4.24 -5.22 -11.30
C ASP A 184 -3.30 -4.63 -12.36
N GLY A 185 -3.73 -3.57 -13.03
CA GLY A 185 -3.02 -3.00 -14.18
C GLY A 185 -1.69 -2.37 -13.78
N ASP A 186 -1.67 -1.68 -12.62
CA ASP A 186 -0.52 -0.96 -12.13
C ASP A 186 0.51 -1.94 -11.57
N ALA A 187 0.10 -2.91 -10.76
CA ALA A 187 1.00 -3.94 -10.25
C ALA A 187 1.64 -4.76 -11.39
N ARG A 188 0.87 -5.08 -12.43
CA ARG A 188 1.41 -5.77 -13.62
C ARG A 188 2.40 -4.90 -14.39
N TYR A 189 2.11 -3.61 -14.56
CA TYR A 189 3.03 -2.68 -15.21
C TYR A 189 4.36 -2.60 -14.44
N MET A 190 4.31 -2.37 -13.12
CA MET A 190 5.52 -2.26 -12.28
C MET A 190 6.35 -3.55 -12.27
N VAL A 191 5.72 -4.72 -12.26
CA VAL A 191 6.45 -6.00 -12.33
C VAL A 191 7.08 -6.20 -13.70
N ASN A 192 6.39 -5.83 -14.78
CA ASN A 192 6.96 -5.93 -16.12
C ASN A 192 8.14 -4.98 -16.29
N GLU A 193 8.03 -3.73 -15.83
CA GLU A 193 9.11 -2.74 -15.83
C GLU A 193 10.33 -3.26 -15.06
N ALA A 194 10.13 -3.77 -13.84
CA ALA A 194 11.20 -4.37 -13.05
C ALA A 194 11.84 -5.62 -13.72
N GLN A 195 11.07 -6.38 -14.51
CA GLN A 195 11.62 -7.50 -15.30
C GLN A 195 12.51 -7.02 -16.44
N PHE A 196 12.18 -5.89 -17.08
CA PHE A 196 13.03 -5.29 -18.11
C PHE A 196 14.33 -4.75 -17.50
N GLU A 197 14.23 -4.00 -16.40
CA GLU A 197 15.42 -3.48 -15.69
C GLU A 197 16.32 -4.61 -15.17
N GLN A 198 15.74 -5.71 -14.68
CA GLN A 198 16.53 -6.87 -14.25
C GLN A 198 17.24 -7.55 -15.43
N ALA A 199 16.59 -7.66 -16.59
CA ALA A 199 17.22 -8.23 -17.78
C ALA A 199 18.40 -7.37 -18.25
N GLU A 200 18.25 -6.03 -18.24
CA GLU A 200 19.35 -5.12 -18.54
C GLU A 200 20.50 -5.24 -17.53
N ALA A 201 20.21 -5.40 -16.24
CA ALA A 201 21.23 -5.57 -15.20
C ALA A 201 21.92 -6.94 -15.21
N ASP A 202 21.20 -8.02 -15.54
CA ASP A 202 21.77 -9.35 -15.72
C ASP A 202 22.69 -9.36 -16.95
N ASP A 203 22.34 -8.64 -18.02
CA ASP A 203 23.21 -8.41 -19.19
C ASP A 203 24.45 -7.55 -18.82
N GLU A 204 24.30 -6.49 -18.01
CA GLU A 204 25.42 -5.66 -17.52
C GLU A 204 26.39 -6.46 -16.61
N PHE A 205 25.86 -7.39 -15.82
CA PHE A 205 26.64 -8.29 -14.97
C PHE A 205 27.36 -9.37 -15.78
N ASP A 206 26.73 -9.90 -16.84
CA ASP A 206 27.37 -10.80 -17.80
C ASP A 206 28.41 -10.07 -18.67
N GLU A 207 28.23 -8.77 -18.99
CA GLU A 207 29.22 -7.91 -19.63
C GLU A 207 30.42 -7.64 -18.72
N GLU A 208 30.22 -7.32 -17.43
CA GLU A 208 31.32 -7.15 -16.45
C GLU A 208 32.10 -8.46 -16.25
N PHE A 209 31.40 -9.60 -16.26
CA PHE A 209 32.03 -10.92 -16.18
C PHE A 209 32.78 -11.29 -17.47
N GLN A 210 32.25 -10.90 -18.64
CA GLN A 210 32.92 -11.07 -19.94
C GLN A 210 34.13 -10.14 -20.08
N ASP A 211 34.09 -8.91 -19.58
CA ASP A 211 35.21 -7.97 -19.58
C ASP A 211 36.36 -8.46 -18.67
N VAL A 212 36.05 -9.08 -17.53
CA VAL A 212 37.04 -9.72 -16.65
C VAL A 212 37.69 -10.94 -17.31
N LEU A 213 36.94 -11.71 -18.11
CA LEU A 213 37.47 -12.84 -18.87
C LEU A 213 38.24 -12.40 -20.13
N ALA A 214 37.81 -11.32 -20.80
CA ALA A 214 38.47 -10.74 -21.96
C ALA A 214 39.76 -9.97 -21.59
N ALA A 215 39.82 -9.39 -20.40
CA ALA A 215 41.02 -8.74 -19.86
C ALA A 215 42.18 -9.72 -19.59
N ASP A 216 41.90 -11.02 -19.38
CA ASP A 216 42.92 -12.05 -19.18
C ASP A 216 43.41 -12.67 -20.51
N GLU A 217 42.67 -12.51 -21.61
CA GLU A 217 43.02 -13.07 -22.93
C GLU A 217 43.66 -12.07 -23.92
N LEU A 218 43.62 -10.76 -23.68
CA LEU A 218 44.23 -9.76 -24.57
C LEU A 218 45.41 -9.01 -23.92
N GLY A 219 46.46 -9.77 -23.64
CA GLY A 219 47.81 -9.22 -23.60
C GLY A 219 48.27 -8.76 -24.99
N GLY A 220 48.15 -7.45 -25.27
CA GLY A 220 49.03 -6.72 -26.18
C GLY A 220 48.40 -6.13 -27.44
N GLY A 221 48.57 -4.81 -27.62
CA GLY A 221 48.46 -4.16 -28.93
C GLY A 221 47.85 -2.76 -28.89
N GLU A 222 48.65 -1.75 -29.22
CA GLU A 222 48.34 -0.32 -29.19
C GLU A 222 47.30 0.14 -30.23
N GLY A 223 46.49 1.14 -29.84
CA GLY A 223 46.11 2.30 -30.67
C GLY A 223 45.05 2.12 -31.76
N GLN A 224 43.92 2.83 -31.62
CA GLN A 224 43.63 4.06 -32.40
C GLN A 224 42.15 4.43 -32.32
N GLU A 225 41.90 5.68 -31.93
CA GLU A 225 40.59 6.33 -31.94
C GLU A 225 39.87 6.20 -33.29
N ARG A 226 38.68 5.61 -33.28
CA ARG A 226 37.65 5.87 -34.29
C ARG A 226 36.34 6.11 -33.55
N PHE A 227 35.96 7.38 -33.43
CA PHE A 227 34.61 7.78 -33.10
C PHE A 227 33.69 7.22 -34.18
N ASP A 228 32.98 6.13 -33.88
CA ASP A 228 31.85 5.70 -34.69
C ASP A 228 30.62 6.51 -34.27
N ASP A 229 29.98 7.12 -35.27
CA ASP A 229 28.76 7.92 -35.18
C ASP A 229 27.74 7.34 -34.18
N PRO A 230 27.25 8.11 -33.19
CA PRO A 230 26.28 7.63 -32.19
C PRO A 230 25.04 6.97 -32.80
N ALA A 231 24.63 7.38 -34.01
CA ALA A 231 23.49 6.78 -34.69
C ALA A 231 23.76 5.38 -35.27
N THR A 232 25.03 5.00 -35.46
CA THR A 232 25.45 3.67 -35.92
C THR A 232 25.59 2.73 -34.72
N VAL A 233 26.10 3.25 -33.60
CA VAL A 233 26.13 2.56 -32.31
C VAL A 233 24.69 2.25 -31.86
N VAL A 234 23.81 3.26 -31.76
CA VAL A 234 22.40 3.07 -31.34
C VAL A 234 21.63 2.10 -32.26
N ARG A 235 21.90 2.09 -33.57
CA ARG A 235 21.29 1.13 -34.51
C ARG A 235 21.90 -0.27 -34.46
N HIS A 236 23.12 -0.41 -33.95
CA HIS A 236 23.73 -1.70 -33.67
C HIS A 236 23.14 -2.28 -32.38
N TRP A 237 23.02 -1.45 -31.33
CA TRP A 237 22.38 -1.76 -30.05
C TRP A 237 20.91 -2.19 -30.20
N HIS A 238 20.09 -1.42 -30.94
CA HIS A 238 18.69 -1.81 -31.18
C HIS A 238 18.57 -3.15 -31.93
N ARG A 239 19.48 -3.45 -32.87
CA ARG A 239 19.49 -4.73 -33.59
C ARG A 239 19.98 -5.90 -32.75
N GLN A 240 20.81 -5.66 -31.74
CA GLN A 240 21.23 -6.68 -30.80
C GLN A 240 20.15 -6.98 -29.76
N MET A 241 19.43 -5.96 -29.26
CA MET A 241 18.26 -6.16 -28.38
C MET A 241 17.15 -6.98 -29.07
N GLU A 242 16.80 -6.63 -30.31
CA GLU A 242 15.78 -7.38 -31.09
C GLU A 242 16.18 -8.84 -31.35
N PHE A 243 17.49 -9.12 -31.44
CA PHE A 243 18.02 -10.48 -31.60
C PHE A 243 17.94 -11.28 -30.29
N VAL A 244 18.27 -10.66 -29.16
CA VAL A 244 18.18 -11.28 -27.83
C VAL A 244 16.72 -11.61 -27.48
N ASP A 245 15.79 -10.68 -27.73
CA ASP A 245 14.35 -10.89 -27.55
C ASP A 245 13.83 -12.10 -28.34
N LEU A 246 14.27 -12.22 -29.60
CA LEU A 246 13.88 -13.34 -30.46
C LEU A 246 14.41 -14.68 -29.94
N ILE A 247 15.64 -14.71 -29.43
CA ILE A 247 16.23 -15.90 -28.81
C ILE A 247 15.48 -16.28 -27.54
N ALA A 248 15.12 -15.32 -26.68
CA ALA A 248 14.37 -15.57 -25.46
C ALA A 248 13.00 -16.21 -25.74
N VAL A 249 12.27 -15.72 -26.75
CA VAL A 249 10.99 -16.30 -27.20
C VAL A 249 11.16 -17.76 -27.66
N CYS A 250 12.18 -18.03 -28.46
CA CYS A 250 12.50 -19.38 -28.93
C CYS A 250 12.83 -20.34 -27.78
N GLN A 251 13.66 -19.90 -26.82
CA GLN A 251 14.01 -20.71 -25.65
C GLN A 251 12.82 -20.98 -24.74
N GLY A 252 11.93 -19.99 -24.54
CA GLY A 252 10.70 -20.15 -23.77
C GLY A 252 9.77 -21.24 -24.34
N PHE A 253 9.61 -21.27 -25.67
CA PHE A 253 8.85 -22.33 -26.34
C PHE A 253 9.48 -23.72 -26.14
N ILE A 254 10.79 -23.85 -26.35
CA ILE A 254 11.53 -25.11 -26.20
C ILE A 254 11.43 -25.64 -24.76
N ALA A 255 11.62 -24.77 -23.76
CA ALA A 255 11.50 -25.13 -22.35
C ALA A 255 10.07 -25.57 -22.00
N GLY A 256 9.05 -24.87 -22.51
CA GLY A 256 7.64 -25.22 -22.35
C GLY A 256 7.30 -26.59 -22.94
N ALA A 257 7.73 -26.85 -24.17
CA ALA A 257 7.51 -28.11 -24.86
C ALA A 257 8.19 -29.28 -24.13
N THR A 258 9.46 -29.12 -23.74
CA THR A 258 10.24 -30.13 -23.01
C THR A 258 9.60 -30.52 -21.68
N ARG A 259 8.93 -29.58 -21.00
CA ARG A 259 8.22 -29.80 -19.74
C ARG A 259 6.85 -30.46 -19.91
N LEU A 260 6.12 -30.14 -20.99
CA LEU A 260 4.71 -30.53 -21.17
C LEU A 260 4.56 -31.82 -21.97
N VAL A 261 5.37 -32.05 -23.01
CA VAL A 261 5.30 -33.24 -23.87
C VAL A 261 5.45 -34.56 -23.10
N PRO A 262 6.35 -34.70 -22.11
CA PRO A 262 6.43 -35.91 -21.30
C PRO A 262 5.16 -36.21 -20.49
N LYS A 263 4.38 -35.18 -20.11
CA LYS A 263 3.13 -35.32 -19.34
C LYS A 263 1.96 -35.83 -20.19
N LEU A 264 2.10 -35.81 -21.50
CA LEU A 264 1.12 -36.31 -22.47
C LEU A 264 1.28 -37.81 -22.74
N ARG A 265 2.33 -38.47 -22.20
CA ARG A 265 2.54 -39.91 -22.36
C ARG A 265 1.38 -40.70 -21.73
N GLY A 266 0.81 -41.62 -22.50
CA GLY A 266 -0.27 -42.51 -22.05
C GLY A 266 -1.68 -41.91 -22.13
N GLN A 267 -1.84 -40.71 -22.71
CA GLN A 267 -3.15 -40.13 -23.00
C GLN A 267 -3.59 -40.50 -24.42
N GLU A 268 -4.81 -41.02 -24.56
CA GLU A 268 -5.45 -41.19 -25.87
C GLU A 268 -6.07 -39.85 -26.26
N PHE A 269 -5.52 -39.21 -27.29
CA PHE A 269 -6.07 -37.97 -27.83
C PHE A 269 -7.10 -38.29 -28.90
N THR A 270 -8.20 -37.53 -28.91
CA THR A 270 -9.21 -37.63 -29.96
C THR A 270 -8.68 -37.08 -31.29
N GLU A 271 -9.20 -37.53 -32.44
CA GLU A 271 -8.83 -37.00 -33.77
C GLU A 271 -8.94 -35.47 -33.85
N ARG A 272 -9.93 -34.88 -33.15
CA ARG A 272 -10.10 -33.42 -33.04
C ARG A 272 -8.93 -32.74 -32.31
N GLN A 273 -8.47 -33.32 -31.20
CA GLN A 273 -7.34 -32.79 -30.44
C GLN A 273 -6.03 -32.94 -31.22
N HIS A 274 -5.85 -34.05 -31.93
CA HIS A 274 -4.74 -34.22 -32.88
C HIS A 274 -4.75 -33.13 -33.97
N GLY A 275 -5.91 -32.87 -34.58
CA GLY A 275 -6.05 -31.83 -35.61
C GLY A 275 -5.76 -30.41 -35.10
N GLN A 276 -6.20 -30.09 -33.87
CA GLN A 276 -5.93 -28.78 -33.26
C GLN A 276 -4.44 -28.58 -32.95
N VAL A 277 -3.78 -29.58 -32.38
CA VAL A 277 -2.33 -29.51 -32.13
C VAL A 277 -1.56 -29.45 -33.45
N GLY A 278 -1.99 -30.22 -34.46
CA GLY A 278 -1.41 -30.18 -35.81
C GLY A 278 -1.45 -28.79 -36.43
N SER A 279 -2.61 -28.12 -36.40
CA SER A 279 -2.76 -26.75 -36.95
C SER A 279 -1.88 -25.72 -36.22
N VAL A 280 -1.75 -25.83 -34.90
CA VAL A 280 -0.88 -24.93 -34.13
C VAL A 280 0.60 -25.19 -34.43
N LEU A 281 0.99 -26.47 -34.57
CA LEU A 281 2.36 -26.83 -34.94
C LEU A 281 2.71 -26.42 -36.37
N GLU A 282 1.76 -26.45 -37.29
CA GLU A 282 1.92 -25.96 -38.66
C GLU A 282 2.18 -24.44 -38.69
N LYS A 283 1.41 -23.67 -37.92
CA LYS A 283 1.65 -22.23 -37.72
C LYS A 283 3.01 -21.96 -37.11
N LEU A 284 3.40 -22.71 -36.08
CA LEU A 284 4.71 -22.59 -35.43
C LEU A 284 5.87 -22.87 -36.38
N ARG A 285 5.75 -23.89 -37.24
CA ARG A 285 6.77 -24.19 -38.26
C ARG A 285 6.85 -23.08 -39.28
N ALA A 286 5.73 -22.62 -39.81
CA ALA A 286 5.71 -21.50 -40.75
C ALA A 286 6.34 -20.23 -40.15
N THR A 287 6.05 -19.92 -38.88
CA THR A 287 6.69 -18.79 -38.18
C THR A 287 8.19 -19.02 -37.96
N ALA A 288 8.62 -20.24 -37.64
CA ALA A 288 10.04 -20.58 -37.50
C ALA A 288 10.80 -20.48 -38.84
N ASP A 289 10.21 -20.97 -39.93
CA ASP A 289 10.77 -20.88 -41.28
C ASP A 289 10.89 -19.42 -41.74
N TRP A 290 9.90 -18.59 -41.36
CA TRP A 290 9.96 -17.14 -41.59
C TRP A 290 11.04 -16.47 -40.75
N ILE A 291 11.19 -16.82 -39.47
CA ILE A 291 12.28 -16.32 -38.62
C ILE A 291 13.63 -16.69 -39.25
N GLU A 292 13.81 -17.93 -39.70
CA GLU A 292 15.04 -18.38 -40.36
C GLU A 292 15.31 -17.58 -41.64
N THR A 293 14.28 -17.37 -42.47
CA THR A 293 14.39 -16.58 -43.70
C THR A 293 14.69 -15.11 -43.41
N ALA A 294 14.03 -14.51 -42.42
CA ALA A 294 14.22 -13.12 -42.03
C ALA A 294 15.62 -12.88 -41.46
N VAL A 295 16.15 -13.81 -40.65
CA VAL A 295 17.51 -13.75 -40.11
C VAL A 295 18.56 -13.97 -41.21
N ALA A 296 18.32 -14.88 -42.16
CA ALA A 296 19.27 -15.18 -43.23
C ALA A 296 19.33 -14.10 -44.32
N THR A 297 18.22 -13.41 -44.59
CA THR A 297 18.09 -12.48 -45.73
C THR A 297 17.99 -11.00 -45.31
N GLY A 298 17.70 -10.73 -44.04
CA GLY A 298 17.48 -9.38 -43.53
C GLY A 298 16.16 -8.74 -44.00
N GLN A 299 15.30 -9.48 -44.70
CA GLN A 299 13.98 -9.03 -45.15
C GLN A 299 12.94 -9.47 -44.13
N THR A 300 12.31 -8.50 -43.46
CA THR A 300 11.26 -8.73 -42.44
C THR A 300 9.85 -8.62 -43.02
N ASP A 301 9.72 -8.43 -44.33
CA ASP A 301 8.43 -8.42 -45.00
C ASP A 301 7.74 -9.77 -44.76
N LEU A 302 6.52 -9.71 -44.23
CA LEU A 302 5.73 -10.89 -43.90
C LEU A 302 5.37 -11.60 -45.22
N ASP A 303 5.99 -12.75 -45.47
CA ASP A 303 5.75 -13.53 -46.68
C ASP A 303 4.23 -13.77 -46.85
N GLU A 304 3.69 -13.56 -48.06
CA GLU A 304 2.25 -13.63 -48.36
C GLU A 304 1.67 -15.00 -47.98
N ALA A 305 2.49 -16.06 -48.07
CA ALA A 305 2.17 -17.41 -47.64
C ALA A 305 2.04 -17.54 -46.11
N LEU A 306 2.92 -16.90 -45.33
CA LEU A 306 2.83 -16.87 -43.86
C LEU A 306 1.63 -16.06 -43.39
N ALA A 307 1.34 -14.94 -44.06
CA ALA A 307 0.20 -14.09 -43.76
C ALA A 307 -1.14 -14.84 -43.94
N ALA A 308 -1.26 -15.66 -44.98
CA ALA A 308 -2.42 -16.54 -45.18
C ALA A 308 -2.54 -17.61 -44.08
N LEU A 309 -1.43 -18.27 -43.77
CA LEU A 309 -1.37 -19.37 -42.79
C LEU A 309 -1.68 -18.91 -41.35
N LEU A 310 -1.26 -17.69 -40.97
CA LEU A 310 -1.61 -17.09 -39.67
C LEU A 310 -3.09 -16.69 -39.59
N ARG A 311 -3.67 -16.18 -40.68
CA ARG A 311 -5.11 -15.84 -40.79
C ARG A 311 -6.03 -17.06 -40.80
N GLY A 312 -5.48 -18.26 -41.02
CA GLY A 312 -6.24 -19.52 -41.00
C GLY A 312 -7.08 -19.75 -42.27
N GLU A 313 -6.67 -19.14 -43.38
CA GLU A 313 -7.08 -19.48 -44.74
C GLU A 313 -6.15 -20.55 -45.33
#